data_AF-A0A1F5GE66-F1
#
_entry.id   AF-A0A1F5GE66-F1
#
_cell.length_a   1.000
_cell.length_b   1.000
_cell.length_c   1.000
_cell.angle_alpha   90.00
_cell.angle_beta   90.00
_cell.angle_gamma   90.00
#
_symmetry.space_group_name_H-M   'P 1'
#
loop_
_entity.id
_entity.type
_entity.pdbx_description
1 polymer ?
#
loop_
_entity_poly.entity_id
_entity_poly.type
_entity_poly.pdbx_seq_one_letter_code
_entity_poly.pdbx_strand_id
1 'polypeptide(L)'
;MAENQEIFASRLELVREFREFENPTPTPDIDIVWVFSGHSTYDEQLQPSPLAYTITDYAKFFRKEDRQRIARGIGLVKEVTALRLNKDKSEITEEDIQKAGPIFFYNGTGRQNHVLREAIADGKIALPQDKIIISEISPKLDPTPQEANTKTQFEQFPDDLLQKILGHKGKIAIVSHLYHLLRIRRQAKSPNLVAQQPAWAELDLTYFAADPNLESERGQIHRHAAKLLQILRKEGEKVVEYSRKGDLQEI
;
A
#
# COMPACT_ATOMS: atom_id res chain seq x y z
N MET A 1 -20.90 5.95 -23.88
CA MET A 1 -19.77 5.36 -24.63
C MET A 1 -18.44 6.08 -24.40
N ALA A 2 -18.40 7.42 -24.33
CA ALA A 2 -17.17 8.19 -24.09
C ALA A 2 -16.50 7.94 -22.72
N GLU A 3 -17.29 7.89 -21.64
CA GLU A 3 -16.79 7.64 -20.27
C GLU A 3 -16.04 6.31 -20.12
N ASN A 4 -16.53 5.25 -20.77
CA ASN A 4 -15.86 3.95 -20.76
C ASN A 4 -14.53 3.95 -21.54
N GLN A 5 -14.40 4.80 -22.57
CA GLN A 5 -13.15 4.96 -23.32
C GLN A 5 -12.11 5.76 -22.52
N GLU A 6 -12.53 6.78 -21.77
CA GLU A 6 -11.66 7.54 -20.87
C GLU A 6 -11.17 6.70 -19.67
N ILE A 7 -12.06 5.91 -19.07
CA ILE A 7 -11.70 4.94 -18.02
C ILE A 7 -10.73 3.89 -18.58
N PHE A 8 -10.90 3.47 -19.83
CA PHE A 8 -9.98 2.52 -20.45
C PHE A 8 -8.60 3.14 -20.73
N ALA A 9 -8.56 4.34 -21.30
CA ALA A 9 -7.32 5.06 -21.59
C ALA A 9 -6.51 5.32 -20.32
N SER A 10 -7.15 5.82 -19.26
CA SER A 10 -6.51 6.06 -17.96
C SER A 10 -5.97 4.78 -17.31
N ARG A 11 -6.69 3.65 -17.42
CA ARG A 11 -6.21 2.34 -16.93
C ARG A 11 -5.00 1.85 -17.74
N LEU A 12 -5.00 2.05 -19.05
CA LEU A 12 -3.89 1.65 -19.92
C LEU A 12 -2.63 2.48 -19.64
N GLU A 13 -2.79 3.79 -19.46
CA GLU A 13 -1.71 4.70 -19.09
C GLU A 13 -1.09 4.33 -17.74
N LEU A 14 -1.91 4.05 -16.74
CA LEU A 14 -1.46 3.60 -15.43
C LEU A 14 -0.65 2.29 -15.53
N VAL A 15 -1.08 1.34 -16.37
CA VAL A 15 -0.31 0.11 -16.63
C VAL A 15 1.03 0.40 -17.30
N ARG A 16 1.08 1.35 -18.24
CA ARG A 16 2.33 1.76 -18.90
C ARG A 16 3.30 2.39 -17.91
N GLU A 17 2.83 3.37 -17.14
CA GLU A 17 3.60 4.06 -16.11
C GLU A 17 4.25 3.07 -15.13
N PHE A 18 3.51 2.03 -14.73
CA PHE A 18 4.02 1.02 -13.81
C PHE A 18 4.91 -0.06 -14.45
N ARG A 19 4.86 -0.25 -15.77
CA ARG A 19 5.86 -1.07 -16.48
C ARG A 19 7.23 -0.38 -16.52
N GLU A 20 7.21 0.94 -16.62
CA GLU A 20 8.40 1.80 -16.68
C GLU A 20 8.79 2.33 -15.30
N PHE A 21 8.06 1.96 -14.25
CA PHE A 21 8.27 2.48 -12.90
C PHE A 21 9.68 2.17 -12.39
N GLU A 22 10.29 3.21 -11.83
CA GLU A 22 11.50 3.15 -11.05
C GLU A 22 11.20 3.69 -9.66
N ASN A 23 11.91 3.18 -8.65
CA ASN A 23 11.79 3.71 -7.31
C ASN A 23 12.31 5.17 -7.31
N PRO A 24 11.52 6.13 -6.81
CA PRO A 24 11.98 7.50 -6.70
C PRO A 24 13.12 7.62 -5.68
N THR A 25 13.91 8.68 -5.79
CA THR A 25 14.88 9.04 -4.75
C THR A 25 14.14 9.58 -3.53
N PRO A 26 14.42 9.09 -2.31
CA PRO A 26 13.81 9.63 -1.10
C PRO A 26 14.23 11.10 -0.87
N THR A 27 13.36 11.86 -0.21
CA THR A 27 13.55 13.29 0.07
C THR A 27 13.39 13.56 1.57
N PRO A 28 14.08 14.57 2.13
CA PRO A 28 14.07 14.83 3.58
C PRO A 28 12.72 15.34 4.12
N ASP A 29 11.81 15.80 3.26
CA ASP A 29 10.47 16.27 3.62
C ASP A 29 9.41 15.16 3.66
N ILE A 30 9.81 13.89 3.54
CA ILE A 30 8.95 12.74 3.86
C ILE A 30 8.76 12.68 5.37
N ASP A 31 7.53 12.86 5.84
CA ASP A 31 7.20 12.85 7.26
C ASP A 31 6.64 11.52 7.73
N ILE A 32 6.02 10.78 6.81
CA ILE A 32 5.47 9.46 7.08
C ILE A 32 5.92 8.48 6.00
N VAL A 33 6.44 7.35 6.44
CA VAL A 33 6.61 6.15 5.63
C VAL A 33 5.44 5.22 5.93
N TRP A 34 4.44 5.23 5.05
CA TRP A 34 3.26 4.39 5.15
C TRP A 34 3.46 3.06 4.43
N VAL A 35 3.64 2.00 5.21
CA VAL A 35 3.74 0.62 4.74
C VAL A 35 2.35 0.00 4.67
N PHE A 36 1.85 -0.23 3.45
CA PHE A 36 0.57 -0.87 3.22
C PHE A 36 0.65 -2.36 3.53
N SER A 37 -0.26 -2.85 4.38
CA SER A 37 -0.38 -4.27 4.64
C SER A 37 -0.67 -5.05 3.36
N GLY A 38 -0.06 -6.23 3.27
CA GLY A 38 -0.34 -7.24 2.26
C GLY A 38 -1.81 -7.60 2.23
N HIS A 39 -2.28 -8.03 1.07
CA HIS A 39 -3.50 -8.80 1.03
C HIS A 39 -3.31 -9.99 1.98
N SER A 40 -4.15 -10.10 3.01
CA SER A 40 -4.62 -11.43 3.37
C SER A 40 -5.17 -12.02 2.06
N THR A 41 -4.94 -13.30 1.77
CA THR A 41 -5.68 -13.99 0.69
C THR A 41 -5.26 -13.82 -0.81
N TYR A 42 -4.08 -14.27 -1.25
CA TYR A 42 -4.16 -15.17 -2.43
C TYR A 42 -4.37 -16.62 -1.95
N ASP A 43 -3.75 -16.98 -0.81
CA ASP A 43 -3.82 -18.30 -0.17
C ASP A 43 -4.43 -18.29 1.25
N GLU A 44 -5.48 -17.49 1.45
CA GLU A 44 -6.56 -17.89 2.37
C GLU A 44 -7.77 -18.35 1.52
N GLN A 45 -7.66 -18.24 0.19
CA GLN A 45 -8.76 -18.41 -0.75
C GLN A 45 -8.82 -19.77 -1.44
N LEU A 46 -7.92 -20.71 -1.10
CA LEU A 46 -8.21 -22.13 -1.31
C LEU A 46 -8.81 -22.81 -0.07
N GLN A 47 -9.13 -22.04 0.99
CA GLN A 47 -9.70 -22.39 2.33
C GLN A 47 -8.70 -22.30 3.48
N PRO A 48 -8.93 -21.39 4.46
CA PRO A 48 -8.78 -21.83 5.84
C PRO A 48 -9.64 -21.09 6.88
N SER A 49 -10.00 -21.84 7.93
CA SER A 49 -9.64 -21.61 9.35
C SER A 49 -10.72 -22.20 10.27
N PRO A 50 -10.36 -22.77 11.43
CA PRO A 50 -11.10 -22.30 12.62
C PRO A 50 -10.25 -21.63 13.72
N LEU A 51 -8.98 -21.97 13.92
CA LEU A 51 -8.16 -21.45 15.04
C LEU A 51 -6.63 -21.54 14.77
N ALA A 52 -6.19 -21.60 13.52
CA ALA A 52 -4.88 -22.18 13.24
C ALA A 52 -3.67 -21.25 13.52
N TYR A 53 -2.93 -21.59 14.58
CA TYR A 53 -1.46 -21.70 14.62
C TYR A 53 -1.12 -23.18 14.92
N THR A 54 0.02 -23.77 14.55
CA THR A 54 1.36 -23.50 15.13
C THR A 54 2.39 -23.09 14.10
N ILE A 55 2.80 -21.82 14.14
CA ILE A 55 3.97 -21.29 13.45
C ILE A 55 5.06 -21.15 14.50
N THR A 56 6.09 -22.00 14.46
CA THR A 56 7.16 -22.06 15.46
C THR A 56 8.34 -21.13 15.18
N ASP A 57 8.23 -20.21 14.21
CA ASP A 57 9.35 -19.38 13.79
C ASP A 57 8.89 -18.00 13.29
N TYR A 58 9.35 -16.95 13.95
CA TYR A 58 9.01 -15.54 13.68
C TYR A 58 9.28 -15.10 12.24
N ALA A 59 10.24 -15.74 11.56
CA ALA A 59 10.47 -15.51 10.13
C ALA A 59 9.25 -15.95 9.27
N LYS A 60 8.48 -16.96 9.69
CA LYS A 60 7.29 -17.45 8.98
C LYS A 60 6.01 -16.65 9.28
N PHE A 61 6.02 -15.81 10.32
CA PHE A 61 4.85 -15.04 10.74
C PHE A 61 4.48 -13.92 9.77
N PHE A 62 5.48 -13.22 9.23
CA PHE A 62 5.25 -12.27 8.15
C PHE A 62 5.32 -13.00 6.81
N ARG A 63 4.23 -12.93 6.04
CA ARG A 63 4.24 -13.38 4.65
C ARG A 63 5.39 -12.69 3.91
N LYS A 64 6.06 -13.38 2.97
CA LYS A 64 7.23 -12.87 2.23
C LYS A 64 7.04 -11.42 1.78
N GLU A 65 5.85 -11.12 1.28
CA GLU A 65 5.49 -9.77 0.86
C GLU A 65 5.50 -8.73 1.99
N ASP A 66 4.81 -8.99 3.11
CA ASP A 66 4.80 -8.03 4.23
C ASP A 66 6.21 -7.80 4.78
N ARG A 67 7.07 -8.83 4.81
CA ARG A 67 8.49 -8.66 5.17
C ARG A 67 9.21 -7.71 4.24
N GLN A 68 9.04 -7.87 2.92
CA GLN A 68 9.68 -6.99 1.93
C GLN A 68 9.20 -5.55 2.10
N ARG A 69 7.90 -5.34 2.30
CA ARG A 69 7.31 -4.00 2.50
C ARG A 69 7.81 -3.35 3.79
N ILE A 70 7.82 -4.09 4.90
CA ILE A 70 8.32 -3.60 6.19
C ILE A 70 9.81 -3.31 6.12
N ALA A 71 10.61 -4.20 5.55
CA ALA A 71 12.05 -3.99 5.37
C ALA A 71 12.34 -2.76 4.51
N ARG A 72 11.60 -2.56 3.41
CA ARG A 72 11.71 -1.35 2.59
C ARG A 72 11.30 -0.11 3.37
N GLY A 73 10.22 -0.18 4.13
CA GLY A 73 9.75 0.92 4.98
C GLY A 73 10.79 1.34 6.02
N ILE A 74 11.37 0.39 6.76
CA ILE A 74 12.47 0.65 7.70
C ILE A 74 13.68 1.25 6.97
N GLY A 75 14.01 0.71 5.79
CA GLY A 75 15.06 1.25 4.93
C GLY A 75 14.84 2.71 4.56
N LEU A 76 13.61 3.08 4.21
CA LEU A 76 13.22 4.46 3.89
C LEU A 76 13.27 5.37 5.12
N VAL A 77 12.84 4.90 6.29
CA VAL A 77 12.99 5.66 7.54
C VAL A 77 14.47 6.02 7.76
N LYS A 78 15.39 5.06 7.59
CA LYS A 78 16.83 5.30 7.70
C LYS A 78 17.36 6.24 6.62
N GLU A 79 16.94 6.06 5.36
CA GLU A 79 17.34 6.93 4.23
C GLU A 79 16.90 8.38 4.46
N VAL A 80 15.66 8.61 4.86
CA VAL A 80 15.14 9.95 5.16
C VAL A 80 15.84 10.57 6.37
N THR A 81 16.09 9.77 7.42
CA THR A 81 16.85 10.23 8.60
C THR A 81 18.27 10.65 8.22
N ALA A 82 18.94 9.86 7.38
CA ALA A 82 20.27 10.17 6.84
C ALA A 82 20.28 11.48 6.06
N LEU A 83 19.29 11.71 5.20
CA LEU A 83 19.14 12.97 4.46
C LEU A 83 18.93 14.16 5.40
N ARG A 84 18.08 14.01 6.43
CA ARG A 84 17.80 15.09 7.41
C ARG A 84 19.01 15.45 8.26
N LEU A 85 19.89 14.48 8.53
CA LEU A 85 21.08 14.68 9.37
C LEU A 85 22.38 14.86 8.57
N ASN A 86 22.32 14.76 7.24
CA ASN A 86 23.49 14.73 6.35
C ASN A 86 24.54 13.69 6.79
N LYS A 87 24.08 12.47 7.08
CA LYS A 87 24.89 11.30 7.50
C LYS A 87 24.81 10.19 6.46
N ASP A 88 25.73 9.23 6.50
CA ASP A 88 25.56 8.00 5.72
C ASP A 88 24.46 7.11 6.33
N LYS A 89 23.69 6.42 5.49
CA LYS A 89 22.60 5.53 5.94
C LYS A 89 23.10 4.44 6.90
N SER A 90 24.31 3.93 6.69
CA SER A 90 24.92 2.87 7.51
C SER A 90 25.29 3.35 8.92
N GLU A 91 25.40 4.66 9.12
CA GLU A 91 25.74 5.29 10.41
C GLU A 91 24.50 5.65 11.24
N ILE A 92 23.30 5.51 10.68
CA ILE A 92 22.05 5.90 11.36
C ILE A 92 21.73 4.96 12.52
N THR A 93 21.66 5.56 13.71
CA THR A 93 21.28 4.90 14.96
C THR A 93 19.79 5.04 15.26
N GLU A 94 19.29 4.32 16.26
CA GLU A 94 17.92 4.52 16.75
C GLU A 94 17.71 5.92 17.35
N GLU A 95 18.71 6.49 18.02
CA GLU A 95 18.66 7.85 18.55
C GLU A 95 18.55 8.91 17.44
N ASP A 96 19.21 8.68 16.30
CA ASP A 96 19.08 9.54 15.13
C ASP A 96 17.65 9.51 14.58
N ILE A 97 17.05 8.32 14.48
CA ILE A 97 15.67 8.12 14.04
C ILE A 97 14.69 8.76 15.04
N GLN A 98 14.94 8.61 16.33
CA GLN A 98 14.15 9.21 17.40
C GLN A 98 14.09 10.75 17.22
N LYS A 99 15.24 11.37 16.95
CA LYS A 99 15.38 12.81 16.82
C LYS A 99 14.85 13.36 15.50
N ALA A 100 15.16 12.70 14.38
CA ALA A 100 14.97 13.26 13.05
C ALA A 100 14.20 12.35 12.09
N GLY A 101 13.93 11.09 12.44
CA GLY A 101 13.26 10.16 11.55
C GLY A 101 11.78 10.46 11.31
N PRO A 102 11.24 10.08 10.13
CA PRO A 102 9.81 10.10 9.87
C PRO A 102 9.07 9.06 10.71
N ILE A 103 7.74 9.18 10.75
CA ILE A 103 6.87 8.16 11.35
C ILE A 103 6.82 6.94 10.42
N PHE A 104 7.06 5.76 10.97
CA PHE A 104 6.71 4.49 10.35
C PHE A 104 5.24 4.19 10.64
N PHE A 105 4.40 4.26 9.61
CA PHE A 105 2.97 3.96 9.73
C PHE A 105 2.65 2.63 9.05
N TYR A 106 2.03 1.72 9.79
CA TYR A 106 1.52 0.46 9.27
C TYR A 106 0.04 0.32 9.61
N ASN A 107 -0.78 -0.08 8.65
CA ASN A 107 -2.17 -0.40 8.93
C ASN A 107 -2.57 -1.75 8.33
N GLY A 108 -2.78 -2.71 9.22
CA GLY A 108 -3.17 -4.08 8.89
C GLY A 108 -4.40 -4.54 9.66
N THR A 109 -4.76 -5.79 9.41
CA THR A 109 -5.76 -6.53 10.19
C THR A 109 -5.27 -6.79 11.62
N GLY A 110 -6.18 -7.16 12.53
CA GLY A 110 -5.80 -7.50 13.91
C GLY A 110 -4.70 -8.56 13.98
N ARG A 111 -4.75 -9.57 13.09
CA ARG A 111 -3.69 -10.60 12.98
C ARG A 111 -2.36 -10.00 12.55
N GLN A 112 -2.31 -9.22 11.47
CA GLN A 112 -1.06 -8.61 10.97
C GLN A 112 -0.44 -7.65 11.99
N ASN A 113 -1.28 -6.84 12.64
CA ASN A 113 -0.86 -5.88 13.63
C ASN A 113 -0.33 -6.55 14.90
N HIS A 114 -0.95 -7.65 15.34
CA HIS A 114 -0.46 -8.44 16.47
C HIS A 114 0.96 -8.97 16.19
N VAL A 115 1.17 -9.57 15.02
CA VAL A 115 2.48 -10.07 14.59
C VAL A 115 3.54 -8.97 14.55
N LEU A 116 3.18 -7.79 14.03
CA LEU A 116 4.11 -6.66 14.00
C LEU A 116 4.46 -6.16 15.40
N ARG A 117 3.50 -6.10 16.31
CA ARG A 117 3.74 -5.73 17.71
C ARG A 117 4.65 -6.72 18.42
N GLU A 118 4.47 -8.03 18.21
CA GLU A 118 5.36 -9.06 18.75
C GLU A 118 6.80 -8.89 18.22
N ALA A 119 6.95 -8.67 16.91
CA ALA A 119 8.27 -8.44 16.32
C ALA A 119 8.97 -7.19 16.87
N ILE A 120 8.22 -6.13 17.19
CA ILE A 120 8.74 -4.94 17.85
C ILE A 120 9.14 -5.26 19.30
N ALA A 121 8.28 -5.96 20.04
CA ALA A 121 8.55 -6.34 21.43
C ALA A 121 9.80 -7.25 21.57
N ASP A 122 10.03 -8.10 20.57
CA ASP A 122 11.20 -8.98 20.49
C ASP A 122 12.47 -8.29 19.99
N GLY A 123 12.44 -6.97 19.71
CA GLY A 123 13.60 -6.23 19.21
C GLY A 123 14.00 -6.58 17.76
N LYS A 124 13.11 -7.20 16.98
CA LYS A 124 13.39 -7.53 15.56
C LYS A 124 13.23 -6.32 14.64
N ILE A 125 12.52 -5.29 15.10
CA ILE A 125 12.32 -4.04 14.38
C ILE A 125 13.13 -2.94 15.10
N ALA A 126 14.26 -2.57 14.51
CA ALA A 126 15.15 -1.53 15.03
C ALA A 126 14.65 -0.12 14.68
N LEU A 127 13.47 0.23 15.21
CA LEU A 127 12.88 1.56 15.13
C LEU A 127 12.42 1.99 16.53
N PRO A 128 12.57 3.27 16.91
CA PRO A 128 12.05 3.76 18.18
C PRO A 128 10.53 3.62 18.27
N GLN A 129 10.01 3.19 19.42
CA GLN A 129 8.59 2.84 19.57
C GLN A 129 7.64 4.01 19.28
N ASP A 130 8.01 5.24 19.66
CA ASP A 130 7.20 6.44 19.44
C ASP A 130 7.23 6.92 17.97
N LYS A 131 8.12 6.36 17.15
CA LYS A 131 8.16 6.54 15.69
C LYS A 131 7.34 5.50 14.95
N ILE A 132 6.72 4.55 15.65
CA ILE A 132 5.91 3.50 15.05
C ILE A 132 4.44 3.75 15.39
N ILE A 133 3.61 3.88 14.35
CA ILE A 133 2.15 3.92 14.49
C ILE A 133 1.57 2.69 13.78
N ILE A 134 0.81 1.89 14.53
CA ILE A 134 0.09 0.72 14.02
C ILE A 134 -1.41 0.99 14.15
N SER A 135 -2.07 1.25 13.02
CA SER A 135 -3.53 1.40 12.95
C SER A 135 -4.20 0.09 12.55
N GLU A 136 -5.41 -0.12 13.03
CA GLU A 136 -6.19 -1.32 12.77
C GLU A 136 -7.26 -1.03 11.72
N ILE A 137 -7.22 -1.75 10.59
CA ILE A 137 -8.24 -1.61 9.53
C ILE A 137 -9.47 -2.46 9.81
N SER A 138 -9.34 -3.47 10.68
CA SER A 138 -10.45 -4.26 11.20
C SER A 138 -10.04 -4.93 12.51
N PRO A 139 -10.89 -4.84 13.56
CA PRO A 139 -10.62 -5.49 14.85
C PRO A 139 -10.74 -7.02 14.77
N LYS A 140 -11.24 -7.56 13.65
CA LYS A 140 -11.32 -9.00 13.44
C LYS A 140 -9.93 -9.55 13.12
N LEU A 141 -9.59 -10.69 13.71
CA LEU A 141 -8.37 -11.43 13.39
C LEU A 141 -8.37 -11.94 11.95
N ASP A 142 -9.55 -12.24 11.40
CA ASP A 142 -9.72 -12.76 10.05
C ASP A 142 -10.89 -12.06 9.35
N PRO A 143 -10.70 -10.80 8.91
CA PRO A 143 -11.74 -10.04 8.25
C PRO A 143 -11.93 -10.51 6.81
N THR A 144 -13.15 -10.37 6.31
CA THR A 144 -13.42 -10.60 4.90
C THR A 144 -12.64 -9.61 4.01
N PRO A 145 -12.36 -9.94 2.74
CA PRO A 145 -11.71 -9.01 1.81
C PRO A 145 -12.49 -7.69 1.60
N GLN A 146 -13.80 -7.67 1.87
CA GLN A 146 -14.63 -6.46 1.85
C GLN A 146 -14.38 -5.58 3.07
N GLU A 147 -14.06 -6.18 4.21
CA GLU A 147 -13.74 -5.48 5.47
C GLU A 147 -12.29 -5.01 5.49
N ALA A 148 -11.35 -5.78 4.93
CA ALA A 148 -9.92 -5.45 4.89
C ALA A 148 -9.42 -5.30 3.45
N ASN A 149 -9.53 -4.09 2.90
CA ASN A 149 -9.02 -3.77 1.58
C ASN A 149 -8.33 -2.40 1.53
N THR A 150 -7.79 -2.05 0.36
CA THR A 150 -7.13 -0.78 0.13
C THR A 150 -8.02 0.41 0.47
N LYS A 151 -9.33 0.36 0.17
CA LYS A 151 -10.25 1.46 0.51
C LYS A 151 -10.34 1.63 2.03
N THR A 152 -10.56 0.54 2.78
CA THR A 152 -10.57 0.58 4.25
C THR A 152 -9.24 1.11 4.82
N GLN A 153 -8.11 0.77 4.20
CA GLN A 153 -6.80 1.29 4.62
C GLN A 153 -6.70 2.84 4.53
N PHE A 154 -7.35 3.47 3.54
CA PHE A 154 -7.42 4.93 3.48
C PHE A 154 -8.45 5.50 4.48
N GLU A 155 -9.64 4.89 4.57
CA GLU A 155 -10.70 5.34 5.48
C GLU A 155 -10.32 5.24 6.97
N GLN A 156 -9.40 4.33 7.31
CA GLN A 156 -8.89 4.11 8.68
C GLN A 156 -7.52 4.76 8.91
N PHE A 157 -7.09 5.67 8.03
CA PHE A 157 -5.92 6.50 8.28
C PHE A 157 -6.23 7.49 9.41
N PRO A 158 -5.38 7.64 10.44
CA PRO A 158 -5.69 8.52 11.56
C PRO A 158 -5.83 9.99 11.14
N ASP A 159 -6.99 10.59 11.42
CA ASP A 159 -7.30 11.96 11.03
C ASP A 159 -6.34 12.99 11.64
N ASP A 160 -5.95 12.79 12.90
CA ASP A 160 -5.00 13.64 13.61
C ASP A 160 -3.62 13.65 12.92
N LEU A 161 -3.18 12.47 12.47
CA LEU A 161 -1.94 12.28 11.74
C LEU A 161 -2.02 12.96 10.36
N LEU A 162 -3.16 12.82 9.67
CA LEU A 162 -3.41 13.45 8.38
C LEU A 162 -3.38 14.98 8.46
N GLN A 163 -4.09 15.56 9.44
CA GLN A 163 -4.12 17.00 9.65
C GLN A 163 -2.76 17.56 10.04
N LYS A 164 -1.98 16.81 10.82
CA LYS A 164 -0.61 17.19 11.17
C LYS A 164 0.23 17.40 9.91
N ILE A 165 0.24 16.42 9.00
CA ILE A 165 1.03 16.50 7.75
C ILE A 165 0.59 17.67 6.89
N LEU A 166 -0.72 17.87 6.72
CA LEU A 166 -1.26 18.95 5.90
C LEU A 166 -0.88 20.33 6.43
N GLY A 167 -0.87 20.51 7.76
CA GLY A 167 -0.55 21.78 8.40
C GLY A 167 0.84 22.34 8.04
N HIS A 168 1.78 21.48 7.62
CA HIS A 168 3.11 21.90 7.15
C HIS A 168 3.46 21.40 5.74
N LYS A 169 2.46 20.95 4.96
CA LYS A 169 2.64 20.44 3.59
C LYS A 169 3.67 19.31 3.50
N GLY A 170 3.65 18.40 4.48
CA GLY A 170 4.52 17.24 4.52
C GLY A 170 4.18 16.18 3.45
N LYS A 171 5.12 15.25 3.22
CA LYS A 171 4.93 14.15 2.25
C LYS A 171 4.70 12.81 2.93
N ILE A 172 3.91 11.95 2.27
CA ILE A 172 3.75 10.54 2.65
C ILE A 172 4.42 9.65 1.60
N ALA A 173 5.41 8.88 2.04
CA ALA A 173 6.02 7.80 1.27
C ALA A 173 5.19 6.52 1.44
N ILE A 174 4.52 6.08 0.37
CA ILE A 174 3.73 4.86 0.33
C ILE A 174 4.59 3.68 -0.11
N VAL A 175 4.62 2.61 0.68
CA VAL A 175 5.41 1.40 0.42
C VAL A 175 4.50 0.20 0.19
N SER A 176 4.64 -0.44 -0.97
CA SER A 176 3.93 -1.68 -1.32
C SER A 176 4.59 -2.37 -2.51
N HIS A 177 4.23 -3.62 -2.83
CA HIS A 177 4.55 -4.20 -4.13
C HIS A 177 3.89 -3.39 -5.26
N LEU A 178 4.58 -3.33 -6.38
CA LEU A 178 4.30 -2.52 -7.57
C LEU A 178 2.94 -2.84 -8.19
N TYR A 179 2.54 -4.11 -8.19
CA TYR A 179 1.20 -4.49 -8.65
C TYR A 179 0.08 -3.90 -7.78
N HIS A 180 0.34 -3.67 -6.48
CA HIS A 180 -0.62 -3.10 -5.54
C HIS A 180 -0.55 -1.57 -5.49
N LEU A 181 0.62 -0.98 -5.72
CA LEU A 181 0.78 0.48 -5.84
C LEU A 181 -0.15 1.08 -6.91
N LEU A 182 -0.37 0.37 -8.02
CA LEU A 182 -1.38 0.71 -9.02
C LEU A 182 -2.77 0.95 -8.41
N ARG A 183 -3.20 0.04 -7.53
CA ARG A 183 -4.50 0.11 -6.85
C ARG A 183 -4.51 1.23 -5.82
N ILE A 184 -3.43 1.38 -5.05
CA ILE A 184 -3.29 2.41 -4.02
C ILE A 184 -3.40 3.81 -4.64
N ARG A 185 -2.66 4.07 -5.72
CA ARG A 185 -2.69 5.37 -6.41
C ARG A 185 -4.07 5.73 -6.95
N ARG A 186 -4.80 4.74 -7.48
CA ARG A 186 -6.19 4.94 -7.91
C ARG A 186 -7.11 5.26 -6.74
N GLN A 187 -6.95 4.56 -5.62
CA GLN A 187 -7.78 4.77 -4.43
C GLN A 187 -7.56 6.17 -3.83
N ALA A 188 -6.30 6.60 -3.73
CA ALA A 188 -5.93 7.92 -3.22
C ALA A 188 -6.61 9.08 -3.99
N LYS A 189 -6.85 8.88 -5.30
CA LYS A 189 -7.50 9.86 -6.18
C LYS A 189 -8.99 9.57 -6.42
N SER A 190 -9.57 8.62 -5.69
CA SER A 190 -10.97 8.25 -5.94
C SER A 190 -11.91 9.39 -5.50
N PRO A 191 -12.90 9.78 -6.33
CA PRO A 191 -13.82 10.85 -5.99
C PRO A 191 -14.56 10.61 -4.66
N ASN A 192 -14.90 9.36 -4.36
CA ASN A 192 -15.57 9.01 -3.11
C ASN A 192 -14.69 9.28 -1.88
N LEU A 193 -13.41 8.91 -1.93
CA LEU A 193 -12.48 9.18 -0.82
C LEU A 193 -12.29 10.69 -0.63
N VAL A 194 -12.06 11.41 -1.73
CA VAL A 194 -11.84 12.87 -1.69
C VAL A 194 -13.10 13.61 -1.23
N ALA A 195 -14.29 13.16 -1.63
CA ALA A 195 -15.55 13.76 -1.18
C ALA A 195 -15.79 13.54 0.33
N GLN A 196 -15.39 12.37 0.86
CA GLN A 196 -15.50 12.06 2.29
C GLN A 196 -14.44 12.78 3.12
N GLN A 197 -13.22 12.89 2.59
CA GLN A 197 -12.07 13.47 3.27
C GLN A 197 -11.22 14.27 2.27
N PRO A 198 -11.57 15.56 2.04
CA PRO A 198 -10.93 16.41 1.03
C PRO A 198 -9.42 16.58 1.18
N ALA A 199 -8.94 16.45 2.41
CA ALA A 199 -7.53 16.39 2.79
C ALA A 199 -6.66 15.50 1.85
N TRP A 200 -7.21 14.38 1.36
CA TRP A 200 -6.48 13.49 0.45
C TRP A 200 -6.10 14.11 -0.90
N ALA A 201 -6.84 15.13 -1.35
CA ALA A 201 -6.54 15.83 -2.60
C ALA A 201 -5.32 16.75 -2.51
N GLU A 202 -4.96 17.16 -1.28
CA GLU A 202 -3.87 18.11 -1.02
C GLU A 202 -2.56 17.42 -0.63
N LEU A 203 -2.61 16.13 -0.32
CA LEU A 203 -1.43 15.36 0.08
C LEU A 203 -0.49 15.09 -1.09
N ASP A 204 0.80 15.26 -0.82
CA ASP A 204 1.87 14.78 -1.68
C ASP A 204 2.23 13.33 -1.32
N LEU A 205 1.91 12.42 -2.24
CA LEU A 205 2.12 10.99 -2.11
C LEU A 205 3.23 10.53 -3.05
N THR A 206 4.30 9.98 -2.47
CA THR A 206 5.40 9.36 -3.24
C THR A 206 5.34 7.84 -3.08
N TYR A 207 5.38 7.10 -4.19
CA TYR A 207 5.22 5.65 -4.19
C TYR A 207 6.55 4.92 -4.29
N PHE A 208 6.76 3.89 -3.47
CA PHE A 208 7.97 3.07 -3.44
C PHE A 208 7.61 1.59 -3.52
N ALA A 209 8.19 0.88 -4.49
CA ALA A 209 8.12 -0.57 -4.60
C ALA A 209 8.90 -1.24 -3.46
N ALA A 210 8.37 -2.37 -3.00
CA ALA A 210 8.91 -3.09 -1.84
C ALA A 210 10.16 -3.92 -2.16
N ASP A 211 10.22 -4.54 -3.33
CA ASP A 211 11.37 -5.32 -3.79
C ASP A 211 12.36 -4.40 -4.53
N PRO A 212 13.65 -4.41 -4.15
CA PRO A 212 14.68 -3.71 -4.91
C PRO A 212 14.87 -4.31 -6.31
N ASN A 213 14.53 -5.57 -6.53
CA ASN A 213 14.51 -6.19 -7.86
C ASN A 213 13.15 -5.94 -8.54
N LEU A 214 13.04 -4.76 -9.14
CA LEU A 214 11.86 -4.32 -9.90
C LEU A 214 11.52 -5.24 -11.07
N GLU A 215 12.46 -5.97 -11.66
CA GLU A 215 12.16 -6.89 -12.77
C GLU A 215 11.25 -8.04 -12.31
N SER A 216 11.48 -8.54 -11.10
CA SER A 216 10.66 -9.60 -10.50
C SER A 216 9.22 -9.13 -10.24
N GLU A 217 9.04 -7.85 -9.91
CA GLU A 217 7.73 -7.23 -9.69
C GLU A 217 7.04 -6.84 -11.00
N ARG A 218 7.79 -6.33 -11.99
CA ARG A 218 7.29 -6.02 -13.34
C ARG A 218 6.70 -7.27 -14.01
N GLY A 219 7.26 -8.46 -13.77
CA GLY A 219 6.67 -9.73 -14.21
C GLY A 219 5.28 -10.02 -13.61
N GLN A 220 5.01 -9.58 -12.37
CA GLN A 220 3.70 -9.70 -11.73
C GLN A 220 2.69 -8.71 -12.31
N ILE A 221 3.14 -7.49 -12.64
CA ILE A 221 2.31 -6.50 -13.34
C ILE A 221 1.87 -7.04 -14.69
N HIS A 222 2.71 -7.73 -15.45
CA HIS A 222 2.29 -8.32 -16.72
C HIS A 222 1.13 -9.30 -16.55
N ARG A 223 1.14 -10.11 -15.48
CA ARG A 223 0.02 -11.02 -15.16
C ARG A 223 -1.23 -10.26 -14.70
N HIS A 224 -1.07 -9.21 -13.89
CA HIS A 224 -2.18 -8.38 -13.41
C HIS A 224 -2.78 -7.51 -14.53
N ALA A 225 -1.95 -6.95 -15.40
CA ALA A 225 -2.32 -6.20 -16.58
C ALA A 225 -3.00 -7.11 -17.60
N ALA A 226 -2.53 -8.35 -17.81
CA ALA A 226 -3.22 -9.33 -18.63
C ALA A 226 -4.61 -9.66 -18.08
N LYS A 227 -4.74 -9.82 -16.75
CA LYS A 227 -6.04 -10.06 -16.09
C LYS A 227 -6.95 -8.83 -16.17
N LEU A 228 -6.42 -7.62 -16.01
CA LEU A 228 -7.15 -6.35 -16.21
C LEU A 228 -7.62 -6.20 -17.66
N LEU A 229 -6.75 -6.45 -18.64
CA LEU A 229 -7.09 -6.44 -20.06
C LEU A 229 -8.10 -7.53 -20.42
N GLN A 230 -8.05 -8.69 -19.75
CA GLN A 230 -9.02 -9.77 -19.93
C GLN A 230 -10.38 -9.43 -19.30
N ILE A 231 -10.41 -8.79 -18.14
CA ILE A 231 -11.63 -8.26 -17.51
C ILE A 231 -12.23 -7.17 -18.41
N LEU A 232 -11.40 -6.26 -18.91
CA LEU A 232 -11.81 -5.19 -19.83
C LEU A 232 -12.30 -5.75 -21.17
N ARG A 233 -11.70 -6.83 -21.70
CA ARG A 233 -12.21 -7.56 -22.86
C ARG A 233 -13.56 -8.21 -22.57
N LYS A 234 -13.72 -8.87 -21.42
CA LYS A 234 -15.01 -9.47 -21.03
C LYS A 234 -16.10 -8.43 -20.78
N GLU A 235 -15.76 -7.26 -20.22
CA GLU A 235 -16.67 -6.13 -20.03
C GLU A 235 -17.03 -5.50 -21.39
N GLY A 236 -16.08 -5.37 -22.31
CA GLY A 236 -16.32 -4.95 -23.69
C GLY A 236 -17.16 -5.95 -24.49
N GLU A 237 -16.89 -7.26 -24.34
CA GLU A 237 -17.66 -8.34 -24.96
C GLU A 237 -19.09 -8.39 -24.42
N LYS A 238 -19.30 -8.19 -23.12
CA LYS A 238 -20.65 -8.06 -22.54
C LYS A 238 -21.42 -6.89 -23.16
N VAL A 239 -20.78 -5.74 -23.36
CA VAL A 239 -21.42 -4.58 -24.00
C VAL A 239 -21.78 -4.86 -25.47
N VAL A 240 -20.94 -5.59 -26.20
CA VAL A 240 -21.24 -6.06 -27.57
C VAL A 240 -22.34 -7.12 -27.58
N GLU A 241 -22.44 -7.95 -26.55
CA GLU A 241 -23.51 -8.95 -26.39
C GLU A 241 -24.85 -8.28 -26.08
N TYR A 242 -24.89 -7.28 -25.19
CA TYR A 242 -26.10 -6.50 -24.89
C TYR A 242 -26.54 -5.63 -26.08
N SER A 243 -25.61 -5.10 -26.89
CA SER A 243 -25.97 -4.38 -28.12
C SER A 243 -26.46 -5.31 -29.24
N ARG A 244 -25.96 -6.55 -29.31
CA ARG A 244 -26.45 -7.58 -30.24
C ARG A 244 -27.79 -8.19 -29.82
N LYS A 245 -28.09 -8.23 -28.52
CA LYS A 245 -29.38 -8.73 -27.98
C LYS A 245 -30.49 -7.68 -28.01
N GLY A 246 -30.19 -6.43 -28.36
CA GLY A 246 -31.20 -5.37 -28.49
C GLY A 246 -31.68 -4.77 -27.16
N ASP A 247 -31.01 -5.09 -26.04
CA ASP A 247 -31.43 -4.68 -24.69
C ASP A 247 -30.91 -3.31 -24.25
N LEU A 248 -30.27 -2.56 -25.15
CA LEU A 248 -29.89 -1.15 -24.92
C LEU A 248 -30.74 -0.24 -25.81
N GLN A 249 -32.03 -0.13 -25.49
CA GLN A 249 -32.80 1.07 -25.80
C GLN A 249 -32.76 1.99 -24.57
N GLU A 250 -32.11 3.15 -24.76
CA GLU A 250 -32.16 4.39 -23.97
C GLU A 250 -32.31 4.27 -22.43
N ILE A 251 -31.18 4.50 -21.73
CA ILE A 251 -31.16 5.21 -20.45
C ILE A 251 -30.19 6.39 -20.59
#